data_AF-A0A6C0HAW6-F1
#
_entry.id   AF-A0A6C0HAW6-F1
#
_cell.length_a   1.000
_cell.length_b   1.000
_cell.length_c   1.000
_cell.angle_alpha   90.00
_cell.angle_beta   90.00
_cell.angle_gamma   90.00
#
_symmetry.space_group_name_H-M   'P 1'
#
loop_
_entity.id
_entity.type
_entity.pdbx_description
1 polymer ?
#
loop_
_entity_poly.entity_id
_entity_poly.type
_entity_poly.pdbx_seq_one_letter_code
_entity_poly.pdbx_strand_id
1 'polypeptide(L)'
;MSGDTTSILDLPTDPTGGGTIGGNVSFSINERIPAADGNNQSPSSGMSLDQSTINQLVSGLQHASSTGLTQLQSRDIPRNTDGIVQDPSIQPNYIPPTSIESQDYIRDYQENEDIIAEYNKQHERMGTMDQMYDEIQTPLLLCILYFLFQLPIFKRLLFKYLPFLFFKDGNINIYGYLFTSILFGVIYYILSKTTTLFSTF
;
A
#
# COMPACT_ATOMS: atom_id res chain seq x y z
N MET A 1 -19.16 9.91 -7.98
CA MET A 1 -17.88 9.20 -8.22
C MET A 1 -16.86 10.27 -8.56
N SER A 2 -16.21 10.82 -7.53
CA SER A 2 -15.19 11.85 -7.66
C SER A 2 -13.85 11.14 -7.50
N GLY A 3 -13.00 11.18 -8.53
CA GLY A 3 -11.69 10.53 -8.50
C GLY A 3 -10.69 11.42 -7.80
N ASP A 4 -10.34 11.07 -6.57
CA ASP A 4 -9.23 11.66 -5.84
C ASP A 4 -7.91 11.07 -6.37
N THR A 5 -7.22 11.82 -7.22
CA THR A 5 -5.87 11.45 -7.69
C THR A 5 -4.83 12.08 -6.76
N THR A 6 -4.03 11.25 -6.09
CA THR A 6 -2.88 11.71 -5.28
C THR A 6 -1.73 12.11 -6.21
N SER A 7 -1.72 13.37 -6.67
CA SER A 7 -0.64 13.92 -7.47
C SER A 7 0.52 14.36 -6.57
N ILE A 8 1.73 13.86 -6.84
CA ILE A 8 2.99 14.19 -6.13
C ILE A 8 3.31 15.71 -6.14
N LEU A 9 2.64 16.49 -6.98
CA LEU A 9 2.80 17.94 -7.05
C LEU A 9 2.04 18.71 -5.97
N ASP A 10 1.19 18.05 -5.18
CA ASP A 10 0.33 18.69 -4.16
C ASP A 10 0.90 18.58 -2.73
N LEU A 11 2.18 18.24 -2.60
CA LEU A 11 2.88 18.23 -1.32
C LEU A 11 3.40 19.64 -0.95
N PRO A 12 3.15 20.12 0.28
CA PRO A 12 3.73 21.36 0.77
C PRO A 12 5.25 21.23 0.85
N THR A 13 5.96 22.25 0.34
CA THR A 13 7.42 22.29 0.37
C THR A 13 7.91 22.72 1.76
N ASP A 14 8.86 21.95 2.29
CA ASP A 14 9.44 22.11 3.62
C ASP A 14 10.28 23.41 3.71
N PRO A 15 10.04 24.30 4.70
CA PRO A 15 10.81 25.52 4.90
C PRO A 15 12.25 25.32 5.38
N THR A 16 12.68 24.09 5.70
CA THR A 16 14.04 23.82 6.18
C THR A 16 15.05 23.49 5.07
N GLY A 17 14.58 23.28 3.83
CA GLY A 17 15.42 23.11 2.63
C GLY A 17 15.63 24.44 1.93
N GLY A 18 16.80 25.08 2.13
CA GLY A 18 17.16 26.40 1.61
C GLY A 18 16.93 26.59 0.11
N GLY A 19 15.75 27.12 -0.22
CA GLY A 19 15.32 27.51 -1.57
C GLY A 19 14.36 28.68 -1.50
N THR A 20 14.81 29.83 -0.99
CA THR A 20 14.01 31.06 -0.91
C THR A 20 14.06 31.82 -2.24
N ILE A 21 13.00 31.73 -3.04
CA ILE A 21 12.54 32.88 -3.83
C ILE A 21 11.48 33.57 -2.98
N GLY A 22 11.88 34.58 -2.19
CA GLY A 22 10.93 35.48 -1.50
C GLY A 22 11.16 35.80 0.00
N GLY A 23 12.33 35.50 0.58
CA GLY A 23 12.62 35.79 2.00
C GLY A 23 13.40 37.09 2.22
N ASN A 24 12.77 38.06 2.91
CA ASN A 24 13.16 39.46 3.06
C ASN A 24 14.10 39.72 4.26
N VAL A 25 15.38 39.30 4.21
CA VAL A 25 16.39 39.68 5.21
C VAL A 25 17.32 40.76 4.62
N SER A 26 17.06 42.01 4.98
CA SER A 26 17.92 43.16 4.68
C SER A 26 18.75 43.51 5.92
N PHE A 27 20.06 43.28 5.88
CA PHE A 27 20.99 43.86 6.84
C PHE A 27 21.32 45.29 6.43
N SER A 28 20.83 46.27 7.20
CA SER A 28 21.20 47.69 7.06
C SER A 28 22.04 48.13 8.26
N ILE A 29 23.34 48.35 8.01
CA ILE A 29 24.26 48.97 8.97
C ILE A 29 24.05 50.49 8.88
N ASN A 30 23.53 51.10 9.94
CA ASN A 30 23.31 52.54 10.02
C ASN A 30 24.38 53.20 10.88
N GLU A 31 25.55 53.44 10.29
CA GLU A 31 26.60 54.26 10.89
C GLU A 31 26.24 55.74 10.66
N ARG A 32 25.86 56.47 11.72
CA ARG A 32 25.66 57.93 11.64
C ARG A 32 27.01 58.61 11.83
N ILE A 33 27.65 58.99 10.72
CA ILE A 33 28.74 59.96 10.72
C ILE A 33 28.13 61.36 10.51
N PRO A 34 28.32 62.33 11.42
CA PRO A 34 27.96 63.72 11.15
C PRO A 34 28.91 64.30 10.10
N ALA A 35 28.33 64.98 9.10
CA ALA A 35 28.99 65.48 7.91
C ALA A 35 30.10 66.50 8.18
N ALA A 36 31.20 66.36 7.44
CA ALA A 36 32.10 67.46 7.11
C ALA A 36 32.24 67.53 5.58
N ASP A 37 32.21 68.77 5.11
CA ASP A 37 32.17 69.25 3.72
C ASP A 37 33.43 68.91 2.91
N GLY A 38 33.31 68.79 1.58
CA GLY A 38 34.43 68.97 0.63
C GLY A 38 35.05 67.76 -0.10
N ASN A 39 34.60 67.56 -1.35
CA ASN A 39 35.32 67.27 -2.61
C ASN A 39 36.56 66.31 -2.72
N ASN A 40 36.42 65.37 -3.66
CA ASN A 40 37.39 64.77 -4.61
C ASN A 40 38.47 63.72 -4.22
N GLN A 41 38.35 62.58 -4.92
CA GLN A 41 39.37 61.73 -5.58
C GLN A 41 40.31 60.84 -4.74
N SER A 42 40.16 59.52 -4.93
CA SER A 42 41.07 58.44 -4.48
C SER A 42 42.40 58.47 -5.28
N PRO A 43 43.54 57.91 -4.78
CA PRO A 43 43.69 56.46 -4.57
C PRO A 43 44.59 55.99 -3.40
N SER A 44 44.37 54.73 -2.99
CA SER A 44 45.23 53.78 -2.26
C SER A 44 46.42 54.32 -1.44
N SER A 45 46.38 54.18 -0.12
CA SER A 45 47.56 54.16 0.75
C SER A 45 47.25 53.43 2.05
N GLY A 46 48.18 52.56 2.47
CA GLY A 46 48.04 51.71 3.66
C GLY A 46 47.69 52.52 4.90
N MET A 47 46.72 52.01 5.66
CA MET A 47 46.32 52.57 6.95
C MET A 47 47.44 52.33 7.96
N SER A 48 48.47 53.19 7.97
CA SER A 48 49.32 53.34 9.14
C SER A 48 48.46 53.99 10.21
N LEU A 49 47.98 53.18 11.16
CA LEU A 49 47.28 53.67 12.35
C LEU A 49 48.23 54.61 13.09
N ASP A 50 47.94 55.90 13.04
CA ASP A 50 48.72 56.92 13.74
C ASP A 50 48.70 56.65 15.25
N GLN A 51 49.82 56.92 15.93
CA GLN A 51 50.02 56.61 17.35
C GLN A 51 48.96 57.31 18.23
N SER A 52 48.44 58.45 17.76
CA SER A 52 47.34 59.18 18.40
C SER A 52 46.02 58.39 18.36
N THR A 53 45.71 57.75 17.23
CA THR A 53 44.52 56.92 17.02
C THR A 53 44.59 55.62 17.84
N ILE A 54 45.78 55.04 18.00
CA ILE A 54 46.00 53.86 18.86
C ILE A 54 45.67 54.20 20.32
N ASN A 55 46.11 55.35 20.83
CA ASN A 55 45.81 55.76 22.21
C ASN A 55 44.31 56.02 22.42
N GLN A 56 43.61 56.55 21.41
CA GLN A 56 42.17 56.75 21.45
C GLN A 56 41.40 55.42 21.40
N LEU A 57 41.85 54.45 20.59
CA LEU A 57 41.27 53.10 20.55
C LEU A 57 41.49 52.35 21.87
N VAL A 58 42.69 52.42 22.45
CA VAL A 58 42.98 51.79 23.75
C VAL A 58 42.14 52.40 24.87
N SER A 59 41.99 53.72 24.90
CA SER A 59 41.13 54.40 25.88
C SER A 59 39.65 54.06 25.67
N GLY A 60 39.20 53.98 24.42
CA GLY A 60 37.85 53.55 24.06
C GLY A 60 37.57 52.11 24.46
N LEU A 61 38.53 51.20 24.29
CA LEU A 61 38.38 49.79 24.62
C LEU A 61 38.45 49.55 26.13
N GLN A 62 39.31 50.28 26.86
CA GLN A 62 39.31 50.28 28.33
C GLN A 62 37.98 50.80 28.89
N HIS A 63 37.44 51.89 28.34
CA HIS A 63 36.14 52.42 28.73
C HIS A 63 34.99 51.46 28.37
N ALA A 64 35.04 50.83 27.19
CA ALA A 64 34.06 49.83 26.79
C ALA A 64 34.16 48.53 27.62
N SER A 65 35.35 48.20 28.13
CA SER A 65 35.55 47.06 29.03
C SER A 65 35.02 47.34 30.45
N SER A 66 35.25 48.54 30.99
CA SER A 66 34.78 48.90 32.35
C SER A 66 33.28 49.16 32.42
N THR A 67 32.67 49.59 31.31
CA THR A 67 31.21 49.78 31.19
C THR A 67 30.47 48.50 30.77
N GLY A 68 31.19 47.39 30.55
CA GLY A 68 30.59 46.10 30.17
C GLY A 68 30.06 46.04 28.73
N LEU A 69 30.33 47.04 27.90
CA LEU A 69 29.90 47.11 26.49
C LEU A 69 30.56 46.03 25.61
N THR A 70 31.72 45.50 26.01
CA THR A 70 32.39 44.38 25.31
C THR A 70 31.83 43.01 25.70
N GLN A 71 30.99 42.93 26.73
CA GLN A 71 30.37 41.67 27.12
C GLN A 71 29.14 41.44 26.27
N LEU A 72 29.17 40.39 25.44
CA LEU A 72 28.03 39.99 24.63
C LEU A 72 26.81 39.79 25.55
N GLN A 73 25.71 40.47 25.22
CA GLN A 73 24.49 40.39 26.02
C GLN A 73 23.98 38.95 25.99
N SER A 74 23.87 38.31 27.16
CA SER A 74 23.25 36.98 27.30
C SER A 74 21.72 37.08 27.20
N ARG A 75 21.20 37.95 26.33
CA ARG A 75 19.77 38.28 26.25
C ARG A 75 18.96 37.09 25.75
N ASP A 76 19.56 36.30 24.87
CA ASP A 76 18.89 35.19 24.18
C ASP A 76 19.50 33.83 24.59
N ILE A 77 20.12 33.74 25.78
CA ILE A 77 20.58 32.45 26.34
C ILE A 77 19.53 31.97 27.34
N PRO A 78 18.82 30.86 27.06
CA PRO A 78 17.92 30.25 28.01
C PRO A 78 18.70 29.82 29.26
N ARG A 79 18.48 30.51 30.39
CA ARG A 79 19.08 30.12 31.69
C ARG A 79 18.32 29.01 32.38
N ASN A 80 17.09 28.73 31.94
CA ASN A 80 16.29 27.66 32.48
C ASN A 80 16.58 26.38 31.67
N THR A 81 17.30 25.45 32.30
CA THR A 81 17.58 24.12 31.76
C THR A 81 16.63 23.05 32.31
N ASP A 82 15.63 23.40 33.12
CA ASP A 82 14.73 22.46 33.81
C ASP A 82 14.07 21.48 32.83
N GLY A 83 13.65 21.96 31.66
CA GLY A 83 13.08 21.09 30.61
C GLY A 83 14.07 20.10 30.00
N ILE A 84 15.37 20.42 30.01
CA ILE A 84 16.43 19.54 29.49
C ILE A 84 16.85 18.54 30.58
N VAL A 85 17.01 18.99 31.83
CA VAL A 85 17.46 18.11 32.93
C VAL A 85 16.39 17.15 33.41
N GLN A 86 15.12 17.43 33.13
CA GLN A 86 14.00 16.53 33.43
C GLN A 86 13.66 15.57 32.30
N ASP A 87 14.28 15.71 31.12
CA ASP A 87 14.04 14.79 30.02
C ASP A 87 14.65 13.41 30.36
N PRO A 88 13.86 12.34 30.42
CA PRO A 88 14.40 11.00 30.60
C PRO A 88 15.43 10.63 29.52
N SER A 89 15.32 11.20 28.31
CA SER A 89 16.18 10.92 27.15
C SER A 89 17.63 11.38 27.27
N ILE A 90 17.92 12.30 28.20
CA ILE A 90 19.30 12.78 28.44
C ILE A 90 20.09 11.88 29.40
N GLN A 91 19.46 10.85 29.97
CA GLN A 91 20.16 9.92 30.87
C GLN A 91 21.07 8.99 30.06
N PRO A 92 22.33 8.75 30.50
CA PRO A 92 23.29 7.90 29.78
C PRO A 92 22.82 6.46 29.50
N ASN A 93 21.82 5.98 30.22
CA ASN A 93 21.24 4.65 30.05
C ASN A 93 19.73 4.70 29.75
N TYR A 94 19.26 5.76 29.11
CA TYR A 94 17.86 5.85 28.71
C TYR A 94 17.59 4.92 27.53
N ILE A 95 16.65 4.00 27.74
CA ILE A 95 16.07 3.18 26.68
C ILE A 95 14.70 3.81 26.41
N PRO A 96 14.44 4.37 25.21
CA PRO A 96 13.14 4.89 24.87
C PRO A 96 12.07 3.80 25.10
N PRO A 97 10.93 4.12 25.73
CA PRO A 97 9.82 3.20 25.75
C PRO A 97 9.49 2.93 24.28
N THR A 98 9.49 1.65 23.93
CA THR A 98 8.99 1.15 22.67
C THR A 98 7.63 1.78 22.43
N SER A 99 7.58 2.77 21.53
CA SER A 99 6.31 3.26 21.02
C SER A 99 5.56 2.04 20.48
N ILE A 100 4.24 2.11 20.48
CA ILE A 100 3.36 1.05 19.94
C ILE A 100 3.74 0.67 18.47
N GLU A 101 4.62 1.44 17.82
CA GLU A 101 5.24 1.17 16.53
C GLU A 101 6.43 0.20 16.51
N SER A 102 7.12 -0.07 17.60
CA SER A 102 8.04 -1.24 17.64
C SER A 102 7.23 -2.49 17.97
N GLN A 103 6.18 -2.73 17.19
CA GLN A 103 5.70 -4.07 17.01
C GLN A 103 6.87 -4.86 16.47
N ASP A 104 7.13 -6.01 17.07
CA ASP A 104 8.20 -6.89 16.66
C ASP A 104 7.89 -7.35 15.23
N TYR A 105 8.45 -6.65 14.22
CA TYR A 105 8.24 -6.95 12.81
C TYR A 105 8.63 -8.39 12.45
N ILE A 106 9.38 -9.07 13.33
CA ILE A 106 9.80 -10.46 13.17
C ILE A 106 8.73 -11.43 13.68
N ARG A 107 7.87 -11.02 14.63
CA ARG A 107 6.77 -11.84 15.18
C ARG A 107 5.45 -11.67 14.42
N ASP A 108 5.31 -10.58 13.66
CA ASP A 108 4.14 -10.30 12.83
C ASP A 108 4.24 -10.89 11.41
N TYR A 109 5.33 -11.60 11.09
CA TYR A 109 5.29 -12.56 10.00
C TYR A 109 4.39 -13.69 10.47
N GLN A 110 3.14 -13.62 10.03
CA GLN A 110 2.18 -14.73 9.99
C GLN A 110 2.98 -16.03 9.90
N GLU A 111 2.99 -16.79 11.00
CA GLU A 111 3.83 -17.97 11.13
C GLU A 111 3.57 -18.82 9.89
N ASN A 112 4.58 -19.43 9.27
CA ASN A 112 4.35 -20.18 8.02
C ASN A 112 3.19 -21.20 8.18
N GLU A 113 2.98 -21.69 9.40
CA GLU A 113 1.84 -22.51 9.80
C GLU A 113 0.48 -21.82 9.63
N ASP A 114 0.34 -20.54 10.02
CA ASP A 114 -0.90 -19.77 9.85
C ASP A 114 -1.21 -19.53 8.36
N ILE A 115 -0.20 -19.24 7.54
CA ILE A 115 -0.36 -19.08 6.09
C ILE A 115 -0.83 -20.41 5.46
N ILE A 116 -0.23 -21.53 5.87
CA ILE A 116 -0.59 -22.87 5.40
C ILE A 116 -2.00 -23.25 5.89
N ALA A 117 -2.35 -22.93 7.13
CA ALA A 117 -3.67 -23.20 7.70
C ALA A 117 -4.78 -22.40 7.00
N GLU A 118 -4.54 -21.11 6.72
CA GLU A 118 -5.45 -20.25 5.96
C GLU A 118 -5.63 -20.77 4.52
N TYR A 119 -4.52 -21.14 3.86
CA TYR A 119 -4.53 -21.74 2.53
C TYR A 119 -5.33 -23.04 2.48
N ASN A 120 -5.08 -23.97 3.40
CA ASN A 120 -5.81 -25.24 3.50
C ASN A 120 -7.31 -25.01 3.75
N LYS A 121 -7.65 -24.10 4.67
CA LYS A 121 -9.05 -23.75 4.98
C LYS A 121 -9.77 -23.11 3.79
N GLN A 122 -9.06 -22.32 2.98
CA GLN A 122 -9.62 -21.75 1.75
C GLN A 122 -9.79 -22.83 0.67
N HIS A 123 -8.84 -23.74 0.53
CA HIS A 123 -8.94 -24.90 -0.35
C HIS A 123 -10.08 -25.85 0.02
N GLU A 124 -10.32 -26.10 1.31
CA GLU A 124 -11.44 -26.91 1.78
C GLU A 124 -12.80 -26.26 1.42
N ARG A 125 -12.89 -24.93 1.53
CA ARG A 125 -14.10 -24.20 1.14
C ARG A 125 -14.33 -24.19 -0.36
N MET A 126 -13.27 -24.09 -1.16
CA MET A 126 -13.38 -24.18 -2.62
C MET A 126 -13.73 -25.60 -3.06
N GLY A 127 -13.12 -26.62 -2.43
CA GLY A 127 -13.39 -28.03 -2.70
C GLY A 127 -14.81 -28.47 -2.34
N THR A 128 -15.42 -27.91 -1.29
CA THR A 128 -16.80 -28.28 -0.90
C THR A 128 -17.86 -27.83 -1.92
N MET A 129 -17.70 -26.67 -2.56
CA MET A 129 -18.64 -26.23 -3.62
C MET A 129 -18.47 -27.08 -4.89
N ASP A 130 -17.23 -27.37 -5.26
CA ASP A 130 -16.90 -28.19 -6.44
C ASP A 130 -17.41 -29.63 -6.27
N GLN A 131 -17.20 -30.21 -5.09
CA GLN A 131 -17.72 -31.52 -4.73
C GLN A 131 -19.26 -31.57 -4.80
N MET A 132 -19.95 -30.51 -4.35
CA MET A 132 -21.41 -30.45 -4.48
C MET A 132 -21.86 -30.42 -5.95
N TYR A 133 -21.13 -29.72 -6.82
CA TYR A 133 -21.45 -29.70 -8.25
C TYR A 133 -21.24 -31.08 -8.88
N ASP A 134 -20.14 -31.76 -8.57
CA ASP A 134 -19.87 -33.12 -9.05
C ASP A 134 -20.94 -34.12 -8.58
N GLU A 135 -21.36 -34.02 -7.31
CA GLU A 135 -22.39 -34.89 -6.74
C GLU A 135 -23.77 -34.65 -7.36
N ILE A 136 -24.18 -33.39 -7.58
CA ILE A 136 -25.51 -33.05 -8.12
C ILE A 136 -25.61 -33.24 -9.64
N GLN A 137 -24.50 -33.16 -10.35
CA GLN A 137 -24.44 -33.34 -11.79
C GLN A 137 -24.94 -34.72 -12.21
N THR A 138 -24.54 -35.77 -11.47
CA THR A 138 -24.91 -37.16 -11.77
C THR A 138 -26.42 -37.41 -11.75
N PRO A 139 -27.17 -37.12 -10.66
CA PRO A 139 -28.61 -37.29 -10.62
C PRO A 139 -29.33 -36.33 -11.58
N LEU A 140 -28.82 -35.11 -11.80
CA LEU A 140 -29.38 -34.17 -12.76
C LEU A 140 -29.28 -34.70 -14.20
N LEU A 141 -28.12 -35.22 -14.59
CA LEU A 141 -27.90 -35.85 -15.89
C LEU A 141 -28.85 -37.03 -16.09
N LEU A 142 -29.01 -37.86 -15.05
CA LEU A 142 -29.87 -39.05 -15.10
C LEU A 142 -31.35 -38.67 -15.26
N CYS A 143 -31.80 -37.63 -14.56
CA CYS A 143 -33.15 -37.07 -14.73
C CYS A 143 -33.40 -36.56 -16.15
N ILE A 144 -32.49 -35.75 -16.71
CA ILE A 144 -32.63 -35.20 -18.06
C ILE A 144 -32.62 -36.32 -19.10
N LEU A 145 -31.67 -37.25 -18.98
CA LEU A 145 -31.54 -38.37 -19.91
C LEU A 145 -32.76 -39.29 -19.87
N TYR A 146 -33.25 -39.62 -18.67
CA TYR A 146 -34.46 -40.43 -18.49
C TYR A 146 -35.69 -39.72 -19.07
N PHE A 147 -35.83 -38.42 -18.81
CA PHE A 147 -36.91 -37.62 -19.36
C PHE A 147 -36.90 -37.63 -20.90
N LEU A 148 -35.72 -37.50 -21.51
CA LEU A 148 -35.55 -37.52 -22.97
C LEU A 148 -35.99 -38.87 -23.57
N PHE A 149 -35.59 -39.98 -22.95
CA PHE A 149 -36.01 -41.33 -23.36
C PHE A 149 -37.52 -41.57 -23.17
N GLN A 150 -38.13 -40.93 -22.18
CA GLN A 150 -39.56 -41.05 -21.91
C GLN A 150 -40.42 -40.30 -22.93
N LEU A 151 -39.83 -39.37 -23.70
CA LEU A 151 -40.57 -38.60 -24.69
C LEU A 151 -41.21 -39.50 -25.77
N PRO A 152 -42.47 -39.24 -26.14
CA PRO A 152 -43.15 -39.99 -27.20
C PRO A 152 -42.45 -39.85 -28.56
N ILE A 153 -41.72 -38.75 -28.76
CA ILE A 153 -40.90 -38.50 -29.97
C ILE A 153 -39.79 -39.55 -30.08
N PHE A 154 -39.09 -39.84 -28.99
CA PHE A 154 -38.04 -40.86 -28.96
C PHE A 154 -38.59 -42.24 -29.31
N LYS A 155 -39.76 -42.60 -28.74
CA LYS A 155 -40.44 -43.87 -29.06
C LYS A 155 -40.82 -43.96 -30.54
N ARG A 156 -41.32 -42.86 -31.14
CA ARG A 156 -41.61 -42.78 -32.58
C ARG A 156 -40.35 -42.90 -33.44
N LEU A 157 -39.25 -42.29 -33.00
CA LEU A 157 -37.94 -42.39 -33.67
C LEU A 157 -37.44 -43.84 -33.68
N LEU A 158 -37.52 -44.50 -32.52
CA LEU A 158 -37.15 -45.90 -32.36
C LEU A 158 -37.98 -46.80 -33.27
N PHE A 159 -39.30 -46.58 -33.36
CA PHE A 159 -40.18 -47.33 -34.27
C PHE A 159 -39.80 -47.13 -35.74
N LYS A 160 -39.41 -45.91 -36.13
CA LYS A 160 -39.03 -45.59 -37.52
C LYS A 160 -37.72 -46.25 -37.95
N TYR A 161 -36.69 -46.23 -37.10
CA TYR A 161 -35.37 -46.76 -37.45
C TYR A 161 -35.19 -48.23 -37.08
N LEU A 162 -35.86 -48.70 -36.03
CA LEU A 162 -35.73 -50.05 -35.48
C LEU A 162 -37.13 -50.69 -35.31
N PRO A 163 -37.89 -50.89 -36.40
CA PRO A 163 -39.26 -51.43 -36.33
C PRO A 163 -39.31 -52.86 -35.77
N PHE A 164 -38.20 -53.61 -35.80
CA PHE A 164 -38.12 -54.97 -35.26
C PHE A 164 -38.21 -55.05 -33.73
N LEU A 165 -37.99 -53.94 -33.01
CA LEU A 165 -38.11 -53.88 -31.54
C LEU A 165 -39.56 -53.79 -31.06
N PHE A 166 -40.50 -53.61 -31.98
CA PHE A 166 -41.91 -53.42 -31.68
C PHE A 166 -42.73 -54.62 -32.15
N PHE A 167 -43.81 -54.90 -31.43
CA PHE A 167 -44.82 -55.84 -31.87
C PHE A 167 -45.57 -55.27 -33.09
N LYS A 168 -46.26 -56.16 -33.83
CA LYS A 168 -47.16 -55.75 -34.92
C LYS A 168 -48.24 -54.76 -34.48
N ASP A 169 -48.58 -54.76 -33.19
CA ASP A 169 -49.57 -53.87 -32.59
C ASP A 169 -49.01 -52.47 -32.25
N GLY A 170 -47.73 -52.20 -32.52
CA GLY A 170 -47.08 -50.90 -32.27
C GLY A 170 -46.58 -50.69 -30.84
N ASN A 171 -46.73 -51.68 -29.95
CA ASN A 171 -46.18 -51.67 -28.59
C ASN A 171 -44.73 -52.18 -28.56
N ILE A 172 -43.93 -51.69 -27.60
CA ILE A 172 -42.54 -52.12 -27.39
C ILE A 172 -42.51 -53.58 -26.92
N ASN A 173 -41.71 -54.42 -27.58
CA ASN A 173 -41.46 -55.81 -27.16
C ASN A 173 -40.41 -55.86 -26.05
N ILE A 174 -40.29 -56.99 -25.34
CA ILE A 174 -39.26 -57.25 -24.33
C ILE A 174 -37.85 -56.99 -24.88
N TYR A 175 -37.59 -57.35 -26.15
CA TYR A 175 -36.33 -57.03 -26.82
C TYR A 175 -36.11 -55.52 -26.98
N GLY A 176 -37.20 -54.78 -27.22
CA GLY A 176 -37.19 -53.33 -27.26
C GLY A 176 -36.87 -52.71 -25.91
N TYR A 177 -37.48 -53.19 -24.83
CA TYR A 177 -37.13 -52.75 -23.48
C TYR A 177 -35.66 -53.03 -23.17
N LEU A 178 -35.19 -54.25 -23.41
CA LEU A 178 -33.79 -54.64 -23.20
C LEU A 178 -32.82 -53.77 -23.99
N PHE A 179 -33.09 -53.55 -25.28
CA PHE A 179 -32.28 -52.68 -26.12
C PHE A 179 -32.27 -51.25 -25.60
N THR A 180 -33.43 -50.68 -25.25
CA THR A 180 -33.51 -49.31 -24.74
C THR A 180 -32.76 -49.14 -23.43
N SER A 181 -32.73 -50.15 -22.56
CA SER A 181 -31.93 -50.12 -21.32
C SER A 181 -30.43 -50.15 -21.60
N ILE A 182 -29.98 -51.01 -22.53
CA ILE A 182 -28.55 -51.05 -22.92
C ILE A 182 -28.15 -49.74 -23.58
N LEU A 183 -28.97 -49.23 -24.50
CA LEU A 183 -28.74 -47.97 -25.20
C LEU A 183 -28.66 -46.80 -24.20
N PHE A 184 -29.57 -46.75 -23.22
CA PHE A 184 -29.57 -45.76 -22.17
C PHE A 184 -28.25 -45.77 -21.40
N GLY A 185 -27.79 -46.95 -20.97
CA GLY A 185 -26.52 -47.10 -20.25
C GLY A 185 -25.30 -46.68 -21.08
N VAL A 186 -25.27 -47.04 -22.36
CA VAL A 186 -24.19 -46.63 -23.29
C VAL A 186 -24.17 -45.12 -23.49
N ILE A 187 -25.32 -44.50 -23.75
CA ILE A 187 -25.42 -43.05 -23.94
C ILE A 187 -25.06 -42.31 -22.64
N TYR A 188 -25.55 -42.79 -21.49
CA TYR A 188 -25.17 -42.25 -20.18
C TYR A 188 -23.67 -42.30 -19.96
N TYR A 189 -23.01 -43.44 -20.24
CA TYR A 189 -21.57 -43.59 -20.08
C TYR A 189 -20.79 -42.60 -20.96
N ILE A 190 -21.19 -42.44 -22.23
CA ILE A 190 -20.57 -41.49 -23.16
C ILE A 190 -20.75 -40.05 -22.67
N LEU A 191 -21.98 -39.67 -22.29
CA LEU A 191 -22.28 -38.33 -21.78
C LEU A 191 -21.54 -38.04 -20.47
N SER A 192 -21.59 -38.96 -19.50
CA SER A 192 -20.88 -38.85 -18.23
C SER A 192 -19.38 -38.63 -18.45
N LYS A 193 -18.76 -39.41 -19.34
CA LYS A 193 -17.34 -39.25 -19.67
C LYS A 193 -17.04 -37.94 -20.38
N THR A 194 -17.97 -37.44 -21.20
CA THR A 194 -17.85 -36.14 -21.86
C THR A 194 -17.91 -35.02 -20.83
N THR A 195 -18.84 -35.06 -19.88
CA THR A 195 -18.95 -34.04 -18.83
C THR A 195 -17.74 -34.03 -17.90
N THR A 196 -17.21 -35.19 -17.51
CA THR A 196 -15.96 -35.26 -16.72
C THR A 196 -14.74 -34.76 -17.52
N LEU A 197 -14.70 -34.99 -18.83
CA LEU A 197 -13.65 -34.43 -19.68
C LEU A 197 -13.74 -32.90 -19.69
N PHE A 198 -14.94 -32.32 -19.83
CA PHE A 198 -15.15 -30.88 -19.79
C PHE A 198 -14.93 -30.27 -18.40
N SER A 199 -15.12 -31.00 -17.30
CA SER A 199 -14.81 -30.48 -15.96
C SER A 199 -13.31 -30.46 -15.66
N THR A 200 -12.51 -31.25 -16.39
CA THR A 200 -11.06 -31.27 -16.25
C THR A 200 -10.36 -30.15 -17.04
N PHE A 201 -11.06 -29.52 -18.01
CA PHE A 201 -10.56 -28.43 -18.84
C PHE A 201 -11.12 -27.07 -18.40
#